data_AF-A0A2K3MHI1-F1
#
_entry.id   AF-A0A2K3MHI1-F1
#
_cell.length_a   1.000
_cell.length_b   1.000
_cell.length_c   1.000
_cell.angle_alpha   90.00
_cell.angle_beta   90.00
_cell.angle_gamma   90.00
#
_symmetry.space_group_name_H-M   'P 1'
#
loop_
_entity.id
_entity.type
_entity.pdbx_description
1 polymer ?
#
loop_
_entity_poly.entity_id
_entity_poly.type
_entity_poly.pdbx_seq_one_letter_code
_entity_poly.pdbx_strand_id
1 'polypeptide(L)'
;RYTKLDTCLTKLPEVDHIKEVAGGELSKWPKRLTSIPPRISSQSLNGITSEIFNENNELWKKRVAYYKTLDPQLAESGRYRNLLDMNSYLGGFAAALVDDPVWVMNIVPVEAEINTLGVIYERGLIGTYQNW
;
A
#
# COMPACT_ATOMS: atom_id res chain seq x y z
N ARG A 1 21.25 -12.31 27.73
CA ARG A 1 20.06 -13.20 27.78
C ARG A 1 19.46 -13.15 26.38
N TYR A 2 19.44 -14.26 25.64
CA TYR A 2 18.81 -14.29 24.30
C TYR A 2 17.33 -14.65 24.45
N THR A 3 16.44 -13.86 23.85
CA THR A 3 15.02 -14.17 23.76
C THR A 3 14.83 -15.26 22.71
N LYS A 4 14.14 -16.34 23.06
CA LYS A 4 13.83 -17.42 22.12
C LYS A 4 12.77 -16.90 21.16
N LEU A 5 13.02 -16.97 19.86
CA LEU A 5 12.03 -16.61 18.84
C LEU A 5 10.91 -17.66 18.83
N ASP A 6 9.67 -17.21 18.95
CA ASP A 6 8.50 -18.06 18.81
C ASP A 6 8.22 -18.35 17.35
N THR A 7 7.63 -19.52 17.09
CA THR A 7 7.22 -19.94 15.75
C THR A 7 5.99 -19.14 15.33
N CYS A 8 6.20 -18.02 14.62
CA CYS A 8 5.10 -17.25 14.06
C CYS A 8 4.76 -17.81 12.67
N LEU A 9 3.77 -18.70 12.60
CA LEU A 9 3.09 -19.05 11.36
C LEU A 9 1.76 -18.30 11.35
N THR A 10 1.67 -17.22 10.57
CA THR A 10 0.40 -16.54 10.32
C THR A 10 -0.50 -17.48 9.52
N LYS A 11 -1.53 -18.04 10.16
CA LYS A 11 -2.51 -18.89 9.48
C LYS A 11 -3.24 -18.07 8.43
N LEU A 12 -3.38 -18.64 7.24
CA LEU A 12 -4.27 -18.08 6.22
C LEU A 12 -5.73 -18.15 6.73
N PRO A 13 -6.59 -17.19 6.34
CA PRO A 13 -8.02 -17.27 6.62
C PRO A 13 -8.62 -18.58 6.10
N GLU A 14 -9.54 -19.16 6.85
CA GLU A 14 -10.29 -20.34 6.39
C GLU A 14 -11.23 -19.96 5.25
N VAL A 15 -11.43 -20.89 4.32
CA VAL A 15 -12.34 -20.76 3.17
C VAL A 15 -13.18 -22.02 3.06
N ASP A 16 -14.45 -21.86 2.67
CA ASP A 16 -15.42 -22.97 2.66
C ASP A 16 -15.35 -23.77 1.35
N HIS A 17 -14.82 -23.15 0.28
CA HIS A 17 -14.82 -23.73 -1.06
C HIS A 17 -13.43 -23.70 -1.71
N ILE A 18 -13.09 -24.75 -2.47
CA ILE A 18 -11.79 -24.88 -3.16
C ILE A 18 -11.49 -23.76 -4.18
N LYS A 19 -12.53 -23.02 -4.61
CA LYS A 19 -12.40 -21.89 -5.55
C LYS A 19 -12.19 -20.56 -4.87
N GLU A 20 -12.35 -20.49 -3.54
CA GLU A 20 -12.16 -19.26 -2.78
C GLU A 20 -10.68 -19.03 -2.48
N VAL A 21 -10.28 -17.75 -2.53
CA VAL A 21 -8.93 -17.33 -2.22
C VAL A 21 -8.91 -16.86 -0.77
N ALA A 22 -8.12 -17.52 0.08
CA ALA A 22 -7.95 -17.13 1.47
C ALA A 22 -7.40 -15.70 1.57
N GLY A 23 -8.13 -14.82 2.25
CA GLY A 23 -7.82 -13.38 2.31
C GLY A 23 -8.41 -12.53 1.18
N GLY A 24 -9.14 -13.16 0.25
CA GLY A 24 -9.86 -12.52 -0.85
C GLY A 24 -9.07 -12.44 -2.15
N GLU A 25 -9.79 -12.46 -3.27
CA GLU A 25 -9.19 -12.39 -4.61
C GLU A 25 -8.64 -10.99 -4.89
N LEU A 26 -7.39 -10.91 -5.35
CA LEU A 26 -6.75 -9.66 -5.75
C LEU A 26 -6.95 -9.40 -7.25
N SER A 27 -7.26 -8.15 -7.58
CA SER A 27 -7.22 -7.71 -8.97
C SER A 27 -5.82 -7.89 -9.58
N LYS A 28 -5.77 -8.11 -10.90
CA LYS A 28 -4.49 -8.23 -11.61
C LYS A 28 -3.75 -6.89 -11.63
N TRP A 29 -2.43 -6.93 -11.66
CA TRP A 29 -1.61 -5.74 -11.90
C TRP A 29 -1.84 -5.20 -13.33
N PRO A 30 -1.87 -3.86 -13.55
CA PRO A 30 -1.74 -2.78 -12.55
C PRO A 30 -3.06 -2.39 -11.87
N LYS A 31 -4.20 -2.97 -12.26
CA LYS A 31 -5.54 -2.60 -11.78
C LYS A 31 -5.71 -2.64 -10.25
N ARG A 32 -5.03 -3.55 -9.55
CA ARG A 32 -5.05 -3.60 -8.07
C ARG A 32 -4.49 -2.37 -7.36
N LEU A 33 -3.74 -1.50 -8.04
CA LEU A 33 -3.29 -0.24 -7.44
C LEU A 33 -4.44 0.65 -7.00
N THR A 34 -5.56 0.62 -7.72
CA THR A 34 -6.72 1.49 -7.47
C THR A 34 -7.99 0.72 -7.13
N SER A 35 -7.96 -0.62 -7.21
CA SER A 35 -9.09 -1.45 -6.82
C SER A 35 -9.18 -1.53 -5.29
N ILE A 36 -10.38 -1.57 -4.75
CA ILE A 36 -10.59 -1.70 -3.31
C ILE A 36 -9.99 -3.03 -2.85
N PRO A 37 -9.00 -3.02 -1.93
CA PRO A 37 -8.40 -4.23 -1.39
C PRO A 37 -9.43 -5.09 -0.65
N PRO A 38 -9.34 -6.43 -0.73
CA PRO A 38 -10.26 -7.33 -0.04
C PRO A 38 -10.42 -7.02 1.44
N ARG A 39 -9.32 -6.67 2.13
CA ARG A 39 -9.30 -6.35 3.56
C ARG A 39 -10.14 -5.13 3.94
N ILE A 40 -10.24 -4.16 3.03
CA ILE A 40 -11.10 -2.98 3.18
C ILE A 40 -12.56 -3.37 2.88
N SER A 41 -12.79 -4.13 1.80
CA SER A 41 -14.15 -4.56 1.44
C SER A 41 -14.79 -5.49 2.47
N SER A 42 -13.99 -6.33 3.15
CA SER A 42 -14.42 -7.22 4.22
C SER A 42 -14.53 -6.53 5.58
N GLN A 43 -14.24 -5.22 5.65
CA GLN A 43 -14.24 -4.42 6.88
C GLN A 43 -13.32 -4.95 7.98
N SER A 44 -12.31 -5.75 7.62
CA SER A 44 -11.35 -6.30 8.58
C SER A 44 -10.35 -5.28 9.11
N LEU A 45 -10.28 -4.08 8.50
CA LEU A 45 -9.54 -2.93 9.02
C LEU A 45 -10.51 -1.90 9.60
N ASN A 46 -10.54 -1.81 10.93
CA ASN A 46 -11.33 -0.80 11.63
C ASN A 46 -10.88 0.61 11.24
N GLY A 47 -11.84 1.49 10.95
CA GLY A 47 -11.57 2.90 10.67
C GLY A 47 -11.17 3.22 9.21
N ILE A 48 -11.07 2.24 8.33
CA ILE A 48 -10.79 2.45 6.90
C ILE A 48 -11.94 1.90 6.07
N THR A 49 -12.60 2.77 5.31
CA THR A 49 -13.69 2.39 4.39
C THR A 49 -13.26 2.48 2.93
N SER A 50 -14.09 1.95 2.03
CA SER A 50 -13.92 2.08 0.58
C SER A 50 -13.86 3.54 0.13
N GLU A 51 -14.65 4.41 0.76
CA GLU A 51 -14.73 5.84 0.46
C GLU A 51 -13.40 6.51 0.83
N ILE A 52 -12.88 6.27 2.03
CA ILE A 52 -11.58 6.78 2.48
C ILE A 52 -10.46 6.34 1.53
N PHE A 53 -10.48 5.09 1.09
CA PHE A 53 -9.50 4.58 0.13
C PHE A 53 -9.56 5.30 -1.23
N ASN A 54 -10.77 5.51 -1.76
CA ASN A 54 -10.96 6.22 -3.02
C ASN A 54 -10.59 7.70 -2.92
N GLU A 55 -10.98 8.37 -1.83
CA GLU A 55 -10.59 9.75 -1.55
C GLU A 55 -9.07 9.90 -1.43
N ASN A 56 -8.40 8.94 -0.77
CA ASN A 56 -6.94 8.90 -0.68
C ASN A 56 -6.27 8.80 -2.06
N ASN A 57 -6.80 7.96 -2.95
CA ASN A 57 -6.30 7.83 -4.32
C ASN A 57 -6.44 9.14 -5.10
N GLU A 58 -7.60 9.78 -5.04
CA GLU A 58 -7.85 11.03 -5.76
C GLU A 58 -7.03 12.20 -5.18
N LEU A 59 -6.86 12.23 -3.86
CA LEU A 59 -6.01 13.21 -3.18
C LEU A 59 -4.56 13.09 -3.66
N TRP A 60 -4.00 11.89 -3.69
CA TRP A 60 -2.62 11.68 -4.08
C TRP A 60 -2.38 11.92 -5.57
N LYS A 61 -3.32 11.56 -6.45
CA LYS A 61 -3.26 11.97 -7.87
C LYS A 61 -3.14 13.49 -8.02
N LYS A 62 -3.97 14.26 -7.30
CA LYS A 62 -3.91 15.73 -7.32
C LYS A 62 -2.59 16.28 -6.77
N ARG A 63 -2.10 15.73 -5.65
CA ARG A 63 -0.84 16.14 -5.03
C ARG A 63 0.37 15.85 -5.91
N VAL A 64 0.46 14.65 -6.47
CA VAL A 64 1.54 14.26 -7.38
C VAL A 64 1.54 15.14 -8.64
N ALA A 65 0.37 15.42 -9.21
CA ALA A 65 0.26 16.36 -10.34
C ALA A 65 0.82 17.74 -9.98
N TYR A 66 0.52 18.25 -8.78
CA TYR A 66 1.09 19.51 -8.28
C TYR A 66 2.60 19.41 -8.03
N TYR A 67 3.12 18.34 -7.42
CA TYR A 67 4.55 18.20 -7.17
C TYR A 67 5.38 18.16 -8.45
N LYS A 68 4.85 17.58 -9.53
CA LYS A 68 5.50 17.60 -10.85
C LYS A 68 5.63 19.02 -11.43
N THR A 69 4.81 19.99 -11.01
CA THR A 69 4.99 21.39 -11.43
C THR A 69 6.10 22.10 -10.67
N LEU A 70 6.37 21.67 -9.43
CA LEU A 70 7.44 22.21 -8.59
C LEU A 70 8.80 21.56 -8.86
N ASP A 71 8.80 20.25 -9.09
CA ASP A 71 9.98 19.48 -9.45
C ASP A 71 9.71 18.68 -10.74
N PRO A 72 9.94 19.28 -11.92
CA PRO A 72 9.73 18.62 -13.21
C PRO A 72 10.56 17.35 -13.37
N GLN A 73 11.64 17.22 -12.60
CA GLN A 73 12.48 16.03 -12.59
C GLN A 73 11.67 14.79 -12.24
N LEU A 74 10.66 14.85 -11.38
CA LEU A 74 9.85 13.68 -11.00
C LEU A 74 9.24 12.92 -12.20
N ALA A 75 8.94 13.63 -13.29
CA ALA A 75 8.39 13.06 -14.52
C ALA A 75 9.44 12.88 -15.65
N GLU A 76 10.71 13.21 -15.38
CA GLU A 76 11.78 13.14 -16.37
C GLU A 76 12.14 11.69 -16.70
N SER A 77 11.82 11.27 -17.94
CA SER A 77 12.16 9.97 -18.47
C SER A 77 13.67 9.78 -18.65
N GLY A 78 14.16 8.54 -18.51
CA GLY A 78 15.58 8.20 -18.74
C GLY A 78 16.42 8.05 -17.47
N ARG A 79 15.89 8.43 -16.30
CA ARG A 79 16.54 8.17 -15.00
C ARG A 79 15.53 7.67 -13.98
N TYR A 80 15.83 6.51 -13.38
CA TYR A 80 15.05 5.99 -12.27
C TYR A 80 15.47 6.63 -10.95
N ARG A 81 14.51 7.08 -10.14
CA ARG A 81 14.76 7.65 -8.81
C ARG A 81 14.10 6.79 -7.73
N ASN A 82 14.77 6.66 -6.58
CA ASN A 82 14.19 6.01 -5.41
C ASN A 82 13.59 7.07 -4.49
N LEU A 83 12.33 6.92 -4.12
CA LEU A 83 11.63 7.75 -3.17
C LEU A 83 11.30 6.92 -1.93
N LEU A 84 11.40 7.56 -0.76
CA LEU A 84 11.01 6.97 0.51
C LEU A 84 9.77 7.72 1.00
N ASP A 85 8.64 7.03 1.05
CA ASP A 85 7.41 7.54 1.65
C ASP A 85 7.37 7.11 3.11
N MET A 86 7.76 8.01 4.00
CA MET A 86 7.98 7.70 5.41
C MET A 86 6.68 7.51 6.21
N ASN A 87 5.52 7.83 5.63
CA ASN A 87 4.20 7.61 6.24
C ASN A 87 3.16 7.34 5.15
N SER A 88 3.23 6.14 4.59
CA SER A 88 2.47 5.80 3.38
C SER A 88 0.98 5.67 3.59
N TYR A 89 0.52 5.47 4.84
CA TYR A 89 -0.87 5.19 5.15
C TYR A 89 -1.41 4.09 4.21
N LEU A 90 -2.24 4.41 3.22
CA LEU A 90 -2.79 3.43 2.27
C LEU A 90 -1.91 3.15 1.02
N GLY A 91 -0.77 3.81 0.87
CA GLY A 91 0.13 3.70 -0.31
C GLY A 91 -0.30 4.53 -1.52
N GLY A 92 -1.13 5.56 -1.31
CA GLY A 92 -1.70 6.37 -2.39
C GLY A 92 -0.65 7.20 -3.15
N PHE A 93 0.41 7.65 -2.47
CA PHE A 93 1.52 8.37 -3.10
C PHE A 93 2.24 7.49 -4.14
N ALA A 94 2.67 6.29 -3.74
CA ALA A 94 3.30 5.33 -4.65
C ALA A 94 2.39 4.92 -5.80
N ALA A 95 1.09 4.70 -5.53
CA ALA A 95 0.14 4.35 -6.58
C ALA A 95 -0.07 5.47 -7.61
N ALA A 96 -0.03 6.74 -7.18
CA ALA A 96 -0.14 7.89 -8.07
C ALA A 96 1.11 8.13 -8.94
N LEU A 97 2.23 7.49 -8.60
CA LEU A 97 3.52 7.57 -9.30
C LEU A 97 3.84 6.34 -10.15
N VAL A 98 2.89 5.41 -10.33
CA VAL A 98 3.15 4.12 -11.02
C VAL A 98 3.68 4.29 -12.44
N ASP A 99 3.22 5.32 -13.16
CA ASP A 99 3.59 5.58 -14.55
C ASP A 99 4.85 6.45 -14.67
N ASP A 100 5.40 6.92 -13.55
CA ASP A 100 6.61 7.73 -13.51
C ASP A 100 7.86 6.85 -13.35
N PRO A 101 9.05 7.32 -13.80
CA PRO A 101 10.31 6.58 -13.67
C PRO A 101 10.85 6.66 -12.23
N VAL A 102 10.04 6.26 -11.26
CA VAL A 102 10.39 6.27 -9.83
C VAL A 102 10.02 4.94 -9.19
N TRP A 103 10.78 4.57 -8.17
CA TRP A 103 10.47 3.47 -7.28
C TRP A 103 10.23 4.02 -5.88
N VAL A 104 9.12 3.64 -5.27
CA VAL A 104 8.72 4.15 -3.95
C VAL A 104 8.80 3.02 -2.93
N MET A 105 9.63 3.19 -1.90
CA MET A 105 9.58 2.36 -0.69
C MET A 105 8.54 2.97 0.26
N ASN A 106 7.51 2.18 0.61
CA ASN A 106 6.43 2.63 1.48
C ASN A 106 6.71 2.26 2.93
N ILE A 107 6.59 3.21 3.85
CA ILE A 107 6.82 2.97 5.28
C ILE A 107 5.54 3.18 6.06
N VAL A 108 5.23 2.22 6.94
CA VAL A 108 4.16 2.34 7.93
C VAL A 108 4.80 2.47 9.31
N PRO A 109 4.62 3.59 10.03
CA PRO A 109 5.16 3.75 11.38
C PRO A 109 4.66 2.63 12.31
N VAL A 110 5.54 2.09 13.17
CA VAL A 110 5.14 1.05 14.14
C VAL A 110 4.11 1.58 15.14
N GLU A 111 4.16 2.87 15.43
CA GLU A 111 3.26 3.58 16.34
C GLU A 111 1.93 3.97 15.67
N ALA A 112 1.72 3.65 14.40
CA ALA A 112 0.47 3.93 13.71
C ALA A 112 -0.69 3.16 14.36
N GLU A 113 -1.79 3.87 14.67
CA GLU A 113 -2.97 3.26 15.31
C GLU A 113 -3.60 2.16 14.47
N ILE A 114 -3.55 2.31 13.13
CA ILE A 114 -4.09 1.35 12.18
C ILE A 114 -2.97 0.79 11.33
N ASN A 115 -2.85 -0.53 11.34
CA ASN A 115 -1.88 -1.24 10.52
C ASN A 115 -2.34 -1.34 9.06
N THR A 116 -1.78 -0.47 8.21
CA THR A 116 -2.13 -0.39 6.79
C THR A 116 -1.15 -1.12 5.87
N LEU A 117 -0.13 -1.80 6.40
CA LEU A 117 0.88 -2.46 5.55
C LEU A 117 0.25 -3.57 4.67
N GLY A 118 -0.76 -4.26 5.18
CA GLY A 118 -1.54 -5.22 4.39
C GLY A 118 -2.21 -4.61 3.16
N VAL A 119 -2.70 -3.37 3.27
CA VAL A 119 -3.29 -2.63 2.13
C VAL A 119 -2.23 -2.34 1.08
N ILE A 120 -1.03 -1.92 1.49
CA ILE A 120 0.09 -1.65 0.59
C ILE A 120 0.43 -2.92 -0.22
N TYR A 121 0.49 -4.08 0.44
CA TYR A 121 0.76 -5.35 -0.23
C TYR A 121 -0.37 -5.80 -1.17
N GLU A 122 -1.63 -5.64 -0.78
CA GLU A 122 -2.79 -6.00 -1.62
C GLU A 122 -2.88 -5.13 -2.88
N ARG A 123 -2.38 -3.89 -2.83
CA ARG A 123 -2.18 -3.02 -4.02
C ARG A 123 -1.01 -3.46 -4.90
N GLY A 124 -0.17 -4.38 -4.42
CA GLY A 124 1.04 -4.84 -5.10
C GLY A 124 2.24 -3.92 -4.97
N LEU A 125 2.25 -3.06 -3.94
CA LEU A 125 3.36 -2.18 -3.61
C LEU A 125 4.28 -2.85 -2.58
N ILE A 126 5.52 -2.36 -2.50
CA ILE A 126 6.50 -2.80 -1.50
C ILE A 126 6.48 -1.82 -0.33
N GLY A 127 6.54 -2.34 0.89
CA GLY A 127 6.69 -1.53 2.08
C GLY A 127 7.17 -2.31 3.30
N THR A 128 7.43 -1.59 4.39
CA THR A 128 7.87 -2.16 5.67
C THR A 128 7.41 -1.30 6.85
N TYR A 129 7.42 -1.87 8.05
CA TYR A 129 7.36 -1.08 9.28
C TYR A 129 8.72 -0.44 9.61
N GLN A 130 8.71 0.72 10.26
CA GLN A 130 9.89 1.38 10.84
C GLN A 130 9.51 2.17 12.10
N ASN A 131 10.42 2.29 13.07
CA ASN A 131 10.21 2.92 14.39
C ASN A 131 11.40 3.80 14.86
N TRP A 132 12.08 4.45 13.90
CA TRP A 132 13.29 5.27 14.04
C TRP A 132 13.61 5.83 15.43
#